data_AF-A0A2V6PHB9-F1
#
_entry.id   AF-A0A2V6PHB9-F1
#
_cell.length_a   1.000
_cell.length_b   1.000
_cell.length_c   1.000
_cell.angle_alpha   90.00
_cell.angle_beta   90.00
_cell.angle_gamma   90.00
#
_symmetry.space_group_name_H-M   'P 1'
#
loop_
_entity.id
_entity.type
_entity.pdbx_description
1 polymer ?
#
loop_
_entity_poly.entity_id
_entity_poly.type
_entity_poly.pdbx_seq_one_letter_code
_entity_poly.pdbx_strand_id
1 'polypeptide(L)'
;MRLLDLNEASDRVWWRALLELVAPNGIVVLEEEDTITIHAPESSDAYVIDFDLLLRAREQDVNFGRFFVGGLSVRMPWDKANPRQTHLNSNGLRGRECEQQRAAWCNVERPFGSETFGVAVFDHPANPNHPAGWRADEQGLINPNVSALGDWTLAVGQTQRFRYRLLVYRGSATREQLAKRFERFGGDSSVKAQERP
;
A
#
# COMPACT_ATOMS: atom_id res chain seq x y z
N MET A 1 -9.57 -17.03 5.03
CA MET A 1 -8.43 -16.36 5.68
C MET A 1 -8.05 -17.14 6.93
N ARG A 2 -6.76 -17.40 7.12
CA ARG A 2 -6.20 -18.15 8.26
C ARG A 2 -5.03 -17.37 8.85
N LEU A 3 -5.03 -17.11 10.15
CA LEU A 3 -3.88 -16.56 10.86
C LEU A 3 -2.77 -17.63 10.90
N LEU A 4 -1.57 -17.27 10.49
CA LEU A 4 -0.39 -18.16 10.48
C LEU A 4 0.41 -18.00 11.78
N ASP A 5 0.68 -16.75 12.16
CA ASP A 5 1.35 -16.39 13.40
C ASP A 5 0.99 -14.97 13.84
N LEU A 6 1.28 -14.67 15.11
CA LEU A 6 1.20 -13.36 15.73
C LEU A 6 2.44 -13.21 16.60
N ASN A 7 3.13 -12.10 16.46
CA ASN A 7 4.38 -11.82 17.13
C ASN A 7 4.38 -10.39 17.67
N GLU A 8 5.17 -10.16 18.70
CA GLU A 8 5.30 -8.88 19.36
C GLU A 8 6.78 -8.63 19.70
N ALA A 9 7.18 -7.37 19.59
CA ALA A 9 8.41 -6.83 20.16
C ALA A 9 8.09 -5.50 20.85
N SER A 10 9.06 -4.95 21.58
CA SER A 10 8.87 -3.71 22.34
C SER A 10 8.41 -2.51 21.49
N ASP A 11 8.71 -2.53 20.20
CA ASP A 11 8.46 -1.42 19.26
C ASP A 11 7.44 -1.74 18.17
N ARG A 12 6.84 -2.95 18.15
CA ARG A 12 5.90 -3.35 17.10
C ARG A 12 5.12 -4.63 17.43
N VAL A 13 3.98 -4.79 16.78
CA VAL A 13 3.24 -6.06 16.68
C VAL A 13 3.13 -6.41 15.20
N TRP A 14 3.30 -7.68 14.84
CA TRP A 14 3.07 -8.13 13.48
C TRP A 14 2.46 -9.53 13.44
N TRP A 15 1.73 -9.79 12.38
CA TRP A 15 1.13 -11.10 12.14
C TRP A 15 1.20 -11.43 10.66
N ARG A 16 1.11 -12.73 10.39
CA ARG A 16 0.94 -13.25 9.03
C ARG A 16 -0.42 -13.89 8.88
N ALA A 17 -1.13 -13.56 7.81
CA ALA A 17 -2.40 -14.18 7.45
C ALA A 17 -2.33 -14.74 6.03
N LEU A 18 -2.92 -15.92 5.82
CA LEU A 18 -3.07 -16.54 4.51
C LEU A 18 -4.50 -16.41 4.02
N LEU A 19 -4.66 -15.88 2.81
CA LEU A 19 -5.89 -15.88 2.04
C LEU A 19 -5.72 -16.83 0.84
N GLU A 20 -6.71 -17.70 0.63
CA GLU A 20 -6.79 -18.56 -0.54
C GLU A 20 -7.91 -18.04 -1.43
N LEU A 21 -7.59 -17.73 -2.69
CA LEU A 21 -8.57 -17.39 -3.71
C LEU A 21 -8.91 -18.68 -4.44
N VAL A 22 -10.18 -19.08 -4.32
CA VAL A 22 -10.69 -20.36 -4.84
C VAL A 22 -11.54 -20.09 -6.07
N ALA A 23 -11.22 -20.76 -7.18
CA ALA A 23 -12.01 -20.70 -8.40
C ALA A 23 -13.37 -21.41 -8.22
N PRO A 24 -14.36 -21.17 -9.10
CA PRO A 24 -15.68 -21.80 -8.99
C PRO A 24 -15.68 -23.33 -8.99
N ASN A 25 -14.62 -23.96 -9.50
CA ASN A 25 -14.41 -25.41 -9.50
C ASN A 25 -13.81 -25.95 -8.18
N GLY A 26 -13.60 -25.09 -7.17
CA GLY A 26 -13.04 -25.47 -5.87
C GLY A 26 -11.51 -25.49 -5.81
N ILE A 27 -10.82 -25.14 -6.88
CA ILE A 27 -9.35 -25.14 -6.93
C ILE A 27 -8.80 -23.82 -6.40
N VAL A 28 -7.81 -23.87 -5.51
CA VAL A 28 -7.05 -22.68 -5.09
C VAL A 28 -6.19 -22.22 -6.27
N VAL A 29 -6.40 -20.99 -6.75
CA VAL A 29 -5.66 -20.43 -7.89
C VAL A 29 -4.58 -19.45 -7.45
N LEU A 30 -4.80 -18.76 -6.33
CA LEU A 30 -3.87 -17.79 -5.78
C LEU A 30 -3.89 -17.90 -4.26
N GLU A 31 -2.71 -17.91 -3.66
CA GLU A 31 -2.52 -17.64 -2.24
C GLU A 31 -1.96 -16.23 -2.08
N GLU A 32 -2.50 -15.50 -1.12
CA GLU A 32 -1.99 -14.20 -0.67
C GLU A 32 -1.61 -14.34 0.81
N GLU A 33 -0.32 -14.20 1.09
CA GLU A 33 0.19 -14.15 2.46
C GLU A 33 0.51 -12.70 2.82
N ASP A 34 -0.25 -12.16 3.77
CA ASP A 34 -0.12 -10.79 4.22
C ASP A 34 0.64 -10.76 5.54
N THR A 35 1.79 -10.09 5.55
CA THR A 35 2.46 -9.67 6.78
C THR A 35 2.11 -8.21 7.05
N ILE A 36 1.41 -7.97 8.15
CA ILE A 36 1.07 -6.61 8.59
C ILE A 36 1.86 -6.32 9.86
N THR A 37 2.63 -5.24 9.86
CA THR A 37 3.42 -4.78 11.01
C THR A 37 2.90 -3.42 11.46
N ILE A 38 2.37 -3.35 12.67
CA ILE A 38 2.02 -2.09 13.32
C ILE A 38 3.17 -1.70 14.24
N HIS A 39 3.83 -0.58 13.95
CA HIS A 39 4.91 -0.06 14.77
C HIS A 39 4.34 0.77 15.92
N ALA A 40 5.06 0.83 17.03
CA ALA A 40 4.78 1.76 18.11
C ALA A 40 4.74 3.20 17.55
N PRO A 41 3.86 4.07 18.06
CA PRO A 41 3.79 5.45 17.60
C PRO A 41 5.15 6.14 17.72
N GLU A 42 5.58 6.81 16.64
CA GLU A 42 6.82 7.56 16.62
C GLU A 42 6.70 8.85 17.44
N SER A 43 5.47 9.34 17.58
CA SER A 43 5.07 10.46 18.43
C SER A 43 3.57 10.38 18.71
N SER A 44 3.01 11.37 19.44
CA SER A 44 1.56 11.54 19.57
C SER A 44 0.85 11.85 18.24
N ASP A 45 1.61 12.23 17.22
CA ASP A 45 1.09 12.77 15.96
C ASP A 45 1.40 11.87 14.76
N ALA A 46 2.14 10.76 14.94
CA ALA A 46 2.53 9.90 13.82
C ALA A 46 2.74 8.44 14.24
N TYR A 47 2.28 7.53 13.39
CA TYR A 47 2.61 6.11 13.44
C TYR A 47 2.65 5.51 12.05
N VAL A 48 3.30 4.35 11.92
CA VAL A 48 3.47 3.66 10.64
C VAL A 48 2.95 2.23 10.70
N ILE A 49 2.43 1.77 9.56
CA ILE A 49 2.03 0.38 9.35
C ILE A 49 2.73 -0.12 8.09
N ASP A 50 3.46 -1.22 8.19
CA ASP A 50 4.04 -1.87 7.01
C ASP A 50 3.14 -3.02 6.54
N PHE A 51 2.98 -3.09 5.22
CA PHE A 51 2.30 -4.15 4.51
C PHE A 51 3.32 -4.87 3.64
N ASP A 52 3.42 -6.18 3.81
CA ASP A 52 4.17 -7.04 2.92
C ASP A 52 3.25 -8.16 2.42
N LEU A 53 2.89 -8.07 1.14
CA LEU A 53 1.90 -8.92 0.49
C LEU A 53 2.63 -9.86 -0.46
N LEU A 54 2.54 -11.16 -0.21
CA LEU A 54 3.17 -12.19 -1.01
C LEU A 54 2.13 -13.03 -1.72
N LEU A 55 2.00 -12.81 -3.02
CA LEU A 55 1.15 -13.58 -3.91
C LEU A 55 1.88 -14.82 -4.41
N ARG A 56 1.20 -15.96 -4.46
CA ARG A 56 1.71 -17.22 -5.02
C ARG A 56 0.66 -17.85 -5.93
N ALA A 57 0.99 -17.99 -7.22
CA ALA A 57 0.11 -18.71 -8.15
C ALA A 57 0.22 -20.21 -7.87
N ARG A 58 -0.94 -20.88 -7.80
CA ARG A 58 -1.03 -22.30 -7.46
C ARG A 58 -1.27 -23.14 -8.70
N GLU A 59 -2.42 -23.77 -8.87
CA GLU A 59 -2.65 -24.80 -9.88
C GLU A 59 -2.71 -24.28 -11.34
N GLN A 60 -2.59 -22.96 -11.55
CA GLN A 60 -2.66 -22.33 -12.87
C GLN A 60 -2.05 -20.92 -12.86
N ASP A 61 -1.79 -20.39 -14.06
CA ASP A 61 -1.49 -18.98 -14.24
C ASP A 61 -2.66 -18.09 -13.76
N VAL A 62 -2.30 -16.99 -13.10
CA VAL A 62 -3.25 -15.97 -12.65
C VAL A 62 -3.05 -14.71 -13.47
N ASN A 63 -4.07 -14.36 -14.26
CA ASN A 63 -4.06 -13.17 -15.10
C ASN A 63 -4.80 -12.02 -14.40
N PHE A 64 -4.09 -10.92 -14.18
CA PHE A 64 -4.63 -9.69 -13.63
C PHE A 64 -4.87 -8.71 -14.78
N GLY A 65 -6.13 -8.49 -15.11
CA GLY A 65 -6.50 -7.52 -16.14
C GLY A 65 -6.23 -6.09 -15.68
N ARG A 66 -5.97 -5.21 -16.65
CA ARG A 66 -5.89 -3.77 -16.44
C ARG A 66 -7.18 -3.30 -15.79
N PHE A 67 -7.05 -2.69 -14.63
CA PHE A 67 -8.18 -2.17 -13.88
C PHE A 67 -7.79 -0.90 -13.14
N PHE A 68 -8.76 -0.03 -12.91
CA PHE A 68 -8.50 1.30 -12.35
C PHE A 68 -8.23 1.29 -10.83
N VAL A 69 -8.36 0.14 -10.17
CA VAL A 69 -8.03 -0.08 -8.73
C VAL A 69 -7.56 -1.53 -8.54
N GLY A 70 -6.65 -1.79 -7.59
CA GLY A 70 -6.21 -3.16 -7.30
C GLY A 70 -5.20 -3.26 -6.16
N GLY A 71 -5.23 -4.35 -5.39
CA GLY A 71 -4.34 -4.55 -4.23
C GLY A 71 -4.62 -3.57 -3.08
N LEU A 72 -3.56 -3.13 -2.38
CA LEU A 72 -3.65 -2.24 -1.22
C LEU A 72 -4.39 -0.93 -1.55
N SER A 73 -5.51 -0.67 -0.87
CA SER A 73 -6.29 0.55 -1.04
C SER A 73 -6.54 1.21 0.31
N VAL A 74 -6.25 2.51 0.42
CA VAL A 74 -6.47 3.28 1.65
C VAL A 74 -7.34 4.48 1.37
N ARG A 75 -8.33 4.71 2.23
CA ARG A 75 -9.33 5.75 2.02
C ARG A 75 -9.55 6.55 3.29
N MET A 76 -9.38 7.86 3.18
CA MET A 76 -9.83 8.80 4.22
C MET A 76 -11.34 9.06 4.06
N PRO A 77 -12.07 9.42 5.14
CA PRO A 77 -13.50 9.69 5.07
C PRO A 77 -13.88 10.68 3.97
N TRP A 78 -14.97 10.36 3.29
CA TRP A 78 -15.49 11.14 2.19
C TRP A 78 -16.68 11.99 2.63
N ASP A 79 -16.54 13.30 2.49
CA ASP A 79 -17.66 14.24 2.54
C ASP A 79 -18.25 14.40 1.14
N LYS A 80 -19.45 13.86 0.93
CA LYS A 80 -20.21 13.98 -0.33
C LYS A 80 -20.64 15.41 -0.62
N ALA A 81 -20.91 16.21 0.40
CA ALA A 81 -21.35 17.60 0.23
C ALA A 81 -20.18 18.52 -0.15
N ASN A 82 -18.96 18.17 0.29
CA ASN A 82 -17.74 18.92 -0.01
C ASN A 82 -16.62 17.98 -0.48
N PRO A 83 -16.69 17.47 -1.73
CA PRO A 83 -15.60 16.66 -2.27
C PRO A 83 -14.31 17.48 -2.30
N ARG A 84 -13.19 16.82 -1.98
CA ARG A 84 -11.86 17.43 -2.02
C ARG A 84 -10.86 16.42 -2.57
N GLN A 85 -9.93 16.87 -3.38
CA GLN A 85 -8.75 16.11 -3.78
C GLN A 85 -7.53 16.84 -3.26
N THR A 86 -7.14 16.49 -2.04
CA THR A 86 -6.01 17.08 -1.32
C THR A 86 -4.72 16.29 -1.53
N HIS A 87 -4.72 15.38 -2.50
CA HIS A 87 -3.57 14.53 -2.79
C HIS A 87 -2.33 15.34 -3.15
N LEU A 88 -1.18 14.82 -2.76
CA LEU A 88 0.13 15.24 -3.21
C LEU A 88 0.97 13.99 -3.45
N ASN A 89 1.69 13.94 -4.58
CA ASN A 89 2.58 12.83 -4.88
C ASN A 89 4.06 13.23 -4.91
N SER A 90 4.94 12.24 -5.03
CA SER A 90 6.40 12.44 -5.02
C SER A 90 6.93 13.40 -6.08
N ASN A 91 6.21 13.56 -7.19
CA ASN A 91 6.58 14.44 -8.30
C ASN A 91 6.09 15.87 -8.09
N GLY A 92 5.35 16.13 -7.01
CA GLY A 92 4.78 17.44 -6.70
C GLY A 92 3.42 17.72 -7.35
N LEU A 93 2.82 16.73 -8.01
CA LEU A 93 1.46 16.87 -8.56
C LEU A 93 0.44 16.90 -7.42
N ARG A 94 -0.69 17.55 -7.65
CA ARG A 94 -1.71 17.78 -6.62
C ARG A 94 -3.12 17.42 -7.09
N GLY A 95 -3.95 17.00 -6.14
CA GLY A 95 -5.36 16.68 -6.36
C GLY A 95 -5.58 15.71 -7.50
N ARG A 96 -6.48 16.05 -8.44
CA ARG A 96 -6.80 15.22 -9.62
C ARG A 96 -5.59 14.87 -10.48
N GLU A 97 -4.55 15.69 -10.48
CA GLU A 97 -3.36 15.45 -11.30
C GLU A 97 -2.55 14.26 -10.77
N CYS A 98 -2.82 13.77 -9.56
CA CYS A 98 -2.19 12.55 -9.06
C CYS A 98 -2.77 11.28 -9.70
N GLU A 99 -3.98 11.35 -10.29
CA GLU A 99 -4.66 10.19 -10.86
C GLU A 99 -3.90 9.61 -12.05
N GLN A 100 -3.70 8.30 -12.02
CA GLN A 100 -2.98 7.49 -13.01
C GLN A 100 -1.54 7.93 -13.28
N GLN A 101 -0.95 8.71 -12.38
CA GLN A 101 0.45 9.11 -12.48
C GLN A 101 1.37 8.14 -11.77
N ARG A 102 2.57 7.96 -12.31
CA ARG A 102 3.64 7.21 -11.63
C ARG A 102 4.29 8.07 -10.56
N ALA A 103 4.38 7.57 -9.33
CA ALA A 103 5.01 8.29 -8.23
C ALA A 103 5.57 7.30 -7.18
N ALA A 104 6.64 7.65 -6.47
CA ALA A 104 7.21 6.79 -5.42
C ALA A 104 6.33 6.73 -4.16
N TRP A 105 5.50 7.75 -3.98
CA TRP A 105 4.54 7.84 -2.89
C TRP A 105 3.42 8.83 -3.25
N CYS A 106 2.29 8.70 -2.56
CA CYS A 106 1.15 9.61 -2.63
C CYS A 106 0.53 9.76 -1.24
N ASN A 107 0.09 10.96 -0.88
CA ASN A 107 -0.69 11.21 0.33
C ASN A 107 -2.10 11.75 0.01
N VAL A 108 -2.93 11.81 1.05
CA VAL A 108 -4.21 12.52 1.06
C VAL A 108 -4.44 13.04 2.47
N GLU A 109 -4.93 14.27 2.57
CA GLU A 109 -5.18 14.94 3.84
C GLU A 109 -6.66 15.32 3.96
N ARG A 110 -7.27 15.15 5.14
CA ARG A 110 -8.66 15.55 5.39
C ARG A 110 -8.79 16.29 6.72
N PRO A 111 -9.69 17.28 6.79
CA PRO A 111 -10.09 17.84 8.06
C PRO A 111 -10.95 16.83 8.84
N PHE A 112 -10.72 16.75 10.14
CA PHE A 112 -11.57 16.11 11.14
C PHE A 112 -11.77 17.10 12.29
N GLY A 113 -12.95 17.70 12.34
CA GLY A 113 -13.19 18.84 13.24
C GLY A 113 -12.31 20.03 12.85
N SER A 114 -11.58 20.58 13.82
CA SER A 114 -10.65 21.71 13.61
C SER A 114 -9.26 21.29 13.14
N GLU A 115 -9.01 19.99 13.00
CA GLU A 115 -7.68 19.45 12.77
C GLU A 115 -7.56 18.80 11.40
N THR A 116 -6.37 18.78 10.83
CA THR A 116 -6.07 18.01 9.62
C THR A 116 -5.39 16.71 10.01
N PHE A 117 -5.75 15.63 9.35
CA PHE A 117 -5.03 14.36 9.40
C PHE A 117 -4.71 13.93 7.98
N GLY A 118 -3.61 13.21 7.84
CA GLY A 118 -3.20 12.69 6.56
C GLY A 118 -2.75 11.25 6.63
N VAL A 119 -2.82 10.62 5.47
CA VAL A 119 -2.27 9.29 5.23
C VAL A 119 -1.38 9.38 4.00
N ALA A 120 -0.17 8.87 4.11
CA ALA A 120 0.74 8.68 2.97
C ALA A 120 1.01 7.18 2.78
N VAL A 121 1.01 6.74 1.53
CA VAL A 121 1.40 5.38 1.14
C VAL A 121 2.72 5.48 0.39
N PHE A 122 3.69 4.67 0.80
CA PHE A 122 5.02 4.56 0.20
C PHE A 122 5.13 3.26 -0.58
N ASP A 123 5.49 3.34 -1.86
CA ASP A 123 5.71 2.19 -2.75
C ASP A 123 7.19 1.81 -2.73
N HIS A 124 7.54 0.67 -2.14
CA HIS A 124 8.95 0.31 -1.93
C HIS A 124 9.71 0.15 -3.28
N PRO A 125 10.98 0.59 -3.41
CA PRO A 125 11.76 0.47 -4.66
C PRO A 125 11.94 -0.95 -5.20
N ALA A 126 11.83 -1.96 -4.33
CA ALA A 126 11.91 -3.38 -4.70
C ALA A 126 10.57 -3.97 -5.19
N ASN A 127 9.50 -3.18 -5.22
CA ASN A 127 8.23 -3.63 -5.78
C ASN A 127 8.33 -3.76 -7.30
N PRO A 128 7.61 -4.72 -7.89
CA PRO A 128 7.47 -4.77 -9.33
C PRO A 128 6.83 -3.45 -9.81
N ASN A 129 7.24 -2.98 -10.99
CA ASN A 129 6.66 -1.80 -11.60
C ASN A 129 6.90 -0.49 -10.81
N HIS A 130 7.74 -0.47 -9.77
CA HIS A 130 8.10 0.77 -9.06
C HIS A 130 8.66 1.83 -10.01
N PRO A 131 8.31 3.12 -9.87
CA PRO A 131 7.22 3.64 -9.02
C PRO A 131 5.84 3.28 -9.55
N ALA A 132 4.95 2.75 -8.71
CA ALA A 132 3.60 2.35 -9.09
C ALA A 132 2.79 3.49 -9.75
N GLY A 133 1.83 3.12 -10.60
CA GLY A 133 0.76 4.03 -11.04
C GLY A 133 -0.26 4.21 -9.91
N TRP A 134 -0.72 5.43 -9.67
CA TRP A 134 -1.62 5.72 -8.55
C TRP A 134 -3.07 5.88 -8.98
N ARG A 135 -3.99 5.30 -8.20
CA ARG A 135 -5.39 5.72 -8.15
C ARG A 135 -5.56 6.71 -7.00
N ALA A 136 -6.03 7.90 -7.31
CA ALA A 136 -6.30 9.03 -6.43
C ALA A 136 -7.62 9.69 -6.83
N ASP A 137 -8.61 9.69 -5.93
CA ASP A 137 -9.94 10.24 -6.24
C ASP A 137 -10.50 11.19 -5.17
N GLU A 138 -11.55 11.92 -5.53
CA GLU A 138 -12.20 12.91 -4.66
C GLU A 138 -12.84 12.31 -3.40
N GLN A 139 -12.96 10.99 -3.34
CA GLN A 139 -13.46 10.25 -2.20
C GLN A 139 -12.35 9.91 -1.21
N GLY A 140 -11.13 10.40 -1.45
CA GLY A 140 -10.00 10.26 -0.53
C GLY A 140 -9.26 8.94 -0.65
N LEU A 141 -9.45 8.21 -1.76
CA LEU A 141 -8.71 6.99 -2.04
C LEU A 141 -7.26 7.30 -2.44
N ILE A 142 -6.32 6.49 -1.96
CA ILE A 142 -4.97 6.35 -2.48
C ILE A 142 -4.70 4.85 -2.67
N ASN A 143 -4.25 4.47 -3.87
CA ASN A 143 -3.97 3.07 -4.20
C ASN A 143 -2.76 2.97 -5.16
N PRO A 144 -1.62 2.38 -4.74
CA PRO A 144 -0.51 2.04 -5.63
C PRO A 144 -0.93 0.82 -6.47
N ASN A 145 -1.46 1.09 -7.66
CA ASN A 145 -2.12 0.11 -8.48
C ASN A 145 -1.17 -0.45 -9.55
N VAL A 146 -0.67 -1.67 -9.32
CA VAL A 146 0.15 -2.39 -10.30
C VAL A 146 -0.60 -2.62 -11.63
N SER A 147 -1.93 -2.79 -11.58
CA SER A 147 -2.80 -3.02 -12.75
C SER A 147 -3.29 -1.73 -13.42
N ALA A 148 -2.90 -0.54 -12.96
CA ALA A 148 -3.35 0.73 -13.56
C ALA A 148 -2.85 0.89 -14.99
N LEU A 149 -1.63 0.41 -15.25
CA LEU A 149 -0.89 0.67 -16.48
C LEU A 149 -1.02 -0.45 -17.52
N GLY A 150 -1.56 -1.61 -17.16
CA GLY A 150 -1.73 -2.73 -18.07
C GLY A 150 -2.07 -4.03 -17.37
N ASP A 151 -2.30 -5.05 -18.20
CA ASP A 151 -2.45 -6.43 -17.76
C ASP A 151 -1.11 -6.97 -17.25
N TRP A 152 -1.14 -7.91 -16.32
CA TRP A 152 0.02 -8.68 -15.91
C TRP A 152 -0.37 -10.09 -15.48
N THR A 153 0.61 -11.01 -15.53
CA THR A 153 0.39 -12.43 -15.25
C THR A 153 1.35 -12.90 -14.18
N LEU A 154 0.83 -13.68 -13.23
CA LEU A 154 1.63 -14.49 -12.32
C LEU A 154 1.55 -15.94 -12.77
N ALA A 155 2.64 -16.46 -13.35
CA ALA A 155 2.67 -17.83 -13.86
C ALA A 155 2.62 -18.87 -12.72
N VAL A 156 2.11 -20.05 -13.01
CA VAL A 156 2.05 -21.19 -12.07
C VAL A 156 3.38 -21.40 -11.32
N GLY A 157 3.30 -21.51 -9.99
CA GLY A 157 4.46 -21.70 -9.11
C GLY A 157 5.32 -20.45 -8.89
N GLN A 158 5.03 -19.33 -9.56
CA GLN A 158 5.71 -18.06 -9.32
C GLN A 158 5.10 -17.31 -8.13
N THR A 159 5.93 -16.42 -7.58
CA THR A 159 5.53 -15.53 -6.49
C THR A 159 5.75 -14.07 -6.86
N GLN A 160 4.87 -13.19 -6.42
CA GLN A 160 5.03 -11.75 -6.55
C GLN A 160 4.85 -11.08 -5.20
N ARG A 161 5.84 -10.28 -4.79
CA ARG A 161 5.84 -9.58 -3.52
C ARG A 161 5.65 -8.08 -3.69
N PHE A 162 4.82 -7.48 -2.84
CA PHE A 162 4.58 -6.05 -2.78
C PHE A 162 4.78 -5.54 -1.34
N ARG A 163 5.53 -4.47 -1.18
CA ARG A 163 5.90 -3.88 0.11
C ARG A 163 5.46 -2.43 0.15
N TYR A 164 4.66 -2.08 1.13
CA TYR A 164 4.17 -0.72 1.30
C TYR A 164 4.34 -0.28 2.75
N ARG A 165 4.59 1.02 2.95
CA ARG A 165 4.50 1.65 4.27
C ARG A 165 3.39 2.68 4.25
N LEU A 166 2.49 2.57 5.21
CA LEU A 166 1.51 3.59 5.53
C LEU A 166 2.08 4.49 6.61
N LEU A 167 2.06 5.80 6.40
CA LEU A 167 2.29 6.80 7.42
C LEU A 167 0.96 7.49 7.72
N VAL A 168 0.50 7.39 8.95
CA VAL A 168 -0.65 8.16 9.46
C VAL A 168 -0.09 9.31 10.28
N TYR A 169 -0.57 10.52 10.03
CA TYR A 169 -0.09 11.71 10.72
C TYR A 169 -1.18 12.73 11.00
N ARG A 170 -0.99 13.49 12.09
CA ARG A 170 -1.73 14.71 12.41
C ARG A 170 -1.03 15.92 11.80
N GLY A 171 -1.82 16.88 11.34
CA GLY A 171 -1.37 18.07 10.61
C GLY A 171 -1.23 17.82 9.11
N SER A 172 -0.47 18.70 8.46
CA SER A 172 -0.14 18.61 7.04
C SER A 172 1.34 18.30 6.85
N ALA A 173 1.66 17.53 5.81
CA ALA A 173 3.04 17.16 5.48
C ALA A 173 3.50 17.82 4.17
N THR A 174 4.71 18.37 4.18
CA THR A 174 5.35 18.85 2.94
C THR A 174 5.92 17.69 2.12
N ARG A 175 6.16 17.95 0.83
CA ARG A 175 6.79 16.96 -0.06
C ARG A 175 8.16 16.52 0.45
N GLU A 176 8.94 17.45 1.00
CA GLU A 176 10.29 17.19 1.52
C GLU A 176 10.25 16.34 2.78
N GLN A 177 9.25 16.55 3.66
CA GLN A 177 9.03 15.70 4.82
C GLN A 177 8.69 14.28 4.39
N LEU A 178 7.74 14.11 3.45
CA LEU A 178 7.37 12.80 2.92
C LEU A 178 8.51 12.11 2.16
N ALA A 179 9.33 12.86 1.40
CA ALA A 179 10.49 12.32 0.71
C ALA A 179 11.53 11.73 1.68
N LYS A 180 11.86 12.44 2.76
CA LYS A 180 12.78 11.93 3.80
C LYS A 180 12.24 10.66 4.47
N ARG A 181 10.93 10.59 4.69
CA ARG A 181 10.26 9.39 5.23
C ARG A 181 10.35 8.21 4.27
N PHE A 182 10.13 8.46 2.98
CA PHE A 182 10.27 7.48 1.92
C PHE A 182 11.71 6.96 1.80
N GLU A 183 12.72 7.83 1.82
CA GLU A 183 14.13 7.43 1.75
C GLU A 183 14.52 6.45 2.87
N ARG A 184 14.02 6.71 4.10
CA ARG A 184 14.22 5.79 5.23
C ARG A 184 13.60 4.42 4.96
N PHE A 185 12.37 4.39 4.46
CA PHE A 185 11.68 3.14 4.13
C PHE A 185 12.37 2.38 2.99
N GLY A 186 12.76 3.05 1.91
CA GLY A 186 13.45 2.43 0.78
C GLY A 186 14.85 1.90 1.12
N GLY A 187 15.46 2.40 2.20
CA GLY A 187 16.74 1.93 2.73
C GLY A 187 16.65 0.80 3.77
N ASP A 188 15.46 0.52 4.32
CA ASP A 188 15.28 -0.45 5.40
C ASP A 188 15.62 -1.88 4.94
N SER A 189 16.65 -2.47 5.54
CA SER A 189 17.13 -3.84 5.23
C SER A 189 16.28 -4.93 5.89
N SER A 190 15.41 -4.59 6.86
CA SER A 190 14.44 -5.49 7.46
C SER A 190 13.42 -6.01 6.45
N VAL A 191 13.08 -5.17 5.45
CA VAL A 191 12.22 -5.53 4.31
C VAL A 191 12.92 -6.48 3.34
N LYS A 192 14.27 -6.47 3.29
CA LYS A 192 15.09 -7.41 2.52
C LYS A 192 15.31 -8.75 3.25
N ALA A 193 15.24 -8.76 4.58
CA ALA A 193 15.59 -9.94 5.38
C ALA A 193 14.55 -11.08 5.32
N GLN A 194 13.31 -10.79 4.91
CA GLN A 194 12.25 -11.78 4.70
C GLN A 194 12.33 -12.45 3.30
N GLU A 195 13.41 -12.24 2.54
CA GLU A 195 13.66 -12.81 1.20
C GLU A 195 14.38 -14.17 1.23
N ARG A 196 14.57 -14.80 2.41
CA ARG A 196 15.16 -16.14 2.47
C ARG A 196 14.10 -17.24 2.31
N PRO A 197 14.42 -18.28 1.50
CA PRO A 197 13.46 -19.24 0.96
C PRO A 197 12.75 -20.08 2.03
#